data_AF-A0A4R6L7F6-F1
#
_entry.id   AF-A0A4R6L7F6-F1
#
_cell.length_a   1.000
_cell.length_b   1.000
_cell.length_c   1.000
_cell.angle_alpha   90.00
_cell.angle_beta   90.00
_cell.angle_gamma   90.00
#
_symmetry.space_group_name_H-M   'P 1'
#
loop_
_entity.id
_entity.type
_entity.pdbx_description
1 polymer ?
#
loop_
_entity_poly.entity_id
_entity_poly.type
_entity_poly.pdbx_seq_one_letter_code
_entity_poly.pdbx_strand_id
1 'polypeptide(L)' 'MRITYWLAPDRVAVLLTVFRKTRMREEAEVKRALVAKQICETQHGPAHEEFVRMIEGGEIEQ' A
#
# COMPACT_ATOMS: atom_id res chain seq x y z
N MET A 1 13.10 0.26 -3.92
CA MET A 1 11.81 -0.47 -3.90
C MET A 1 10.70 0.59 -3.89
N ARG A 2 9.63 0.44 -4.69
CA ARG A 2 8.48 1.35 -4.68
C ARG A 2 7.24 0.55 -4.32
N ILE A 3 6.46 1.08 -3.39
CA ILE A 3 5.20 0.49 -2.93
C ILE A 3 4.10 1.48 -3.32
N THR A 4 3.05 0.97 -3.97
CA THR A 4 1.82 1.73 -4.18
C THR A 4 0.83 1.36 -3.08
N TYR A 5 0.12 2.36 -2.57
CA TYR A 5 -0.85 2.17 -1.51
C TYR A 5 -2.06 3.07 -1.73
N TRP A 6 -3.17 2.68 -1.11
CA TRP A 6 -4.39 3.46 -1.05
C TRP A 6 -4.74 3.74 0.41
N LEU A 7 -5.06 4.99 0.71
CA LEU A 7 -5.59 5.40 2.01
C LEU A 7 -7.09 5.21 2.00
N ALA A 8 -7.55 4.19 2.71
CA ALA A 8 -8.96 3.99 2.96
C ALA A 8 -9.44 4.96 4.06
N PRO A 9 -10.77 5.20 4.15
CA PRO A 9 -11.36 5.73 5.37
C PRO A 9 -10.88 4.89 6.58
N ASP A 10 -10.81 5.49 7.76
CA ASP A 10 -10.38 4.83 9.02
C ASP A 10 -8.86 4.70 9.25
N ARG A 11 -8.05 5.55 8.62
CA ARG A 11 -6.58 5.63 8.82
C ARG A 11 -5.86 4.33 8.45
N VAL A 12 -6.45 3.54 7.55
CA VAL A 12 -5.89 2.29 7.04
C VAL A 12 -5.14 2.56 5.73
N ALA A 13 -3.90 2.09 5.65
CA ALA A 13 -3.12 2.10 4.42
C ALA A 13 -3.11 0.70 3.80
N VAL A 14 -3.78 0.53 2.66
CA VAL A 14 -3.82 -0.72 1.91
C VAL A 14 -2.67 -0.74 0.91
N LEU A 15 -1.74 -1.69 1.06
CA LEU A 15 -0.64 -1.89 0.12
C LEU A 15 -1.17 -2.64 -1.12
N LEU A 16 -0.98 -2.06 -2.30
CA LEU A 16 -1.54 -2.58 -3.55
C LEU A 16 -0.49 -3.37 -4.34
N THR A 17 0.65 -2.75 -4.64
CA THR A 17 1.71 -3.38 -5.43
C THR A 17 3.09 -2.97 -4.93
N VAL A 18 4.06 -3.89 -5.07
CA VAL A 18 5.49 -3.60 -4.89
C VAL A 18 6.22 -3.85 -6.19
N PHE A 19 7.11 -2.93 -6.57
CA PHE A 19 7.97 -3.11 -7.73
C PHE A 19 9.32 -2.42 -7.54
N ARG A 20 10.29 -2.85 -8.34
CA ARG A 20 11.59 -2.17 -8.44
C ARG A 20 11.51 -1.17 -9.58
N LYS A 21 11.82 0.10 -9.31
CA LYS A 21 11.87 1.13 -10.34
C LYS A 21 13.03 0.80 -11.29
N THR A 22 12.72 0.64 -12.56
CA THR A 22 13.69 0.38 -13.63
C THR A 22 13.81 1.57 -14.58
N ARG A 23 12.77 2.41 -14.68
CA ARG A 23 12.72 3.59 -15.55
C ARG A 23 12.15 4.80 -14.83
N MET A 24 12.30 5.98 -15.45
CA MET A 24 11.77 7.24 -14.90
C MET A 24 10.23 7.31 -14.88
N ARG A 25 9.56 6.68 -15.86
CA ARG A 25 8.10 6.66 -15.99
C ARG A 25 7.64 5.22 -16.24
N GLU A 26 6.83 4.69 -15.34
CA GLU A 26 6.45 3.27 -15.26
C GLU A 26 4.91 3.15 -15.38
N GLU A 27 4.34 3.51 -16.54
CA GLU A 27 2.87 3.55 -16.70
C GLU A 27 2.21 2.18 -16.56
N ALA A 28 2.93 1.10 -16.89
CA ALA A 28 2.47 -0.27 -16.68
C ALA A 28 2.28 -0.59 -15.18
N GLU A 29 3.17 -0.10 -14.32
CA GLU A 29 3.09 -0.27 -12.87
C GLU A 29 1.94 0.53 -12.27
N VAL A 30 1.70 1.74 -12.81
CA VAL A 30 0.53 2.56 -12.44
C VAL A 30 -0.77 1.84 -12.81
N LYS A 31 -0.88 1.32 -14.04
CA LYS A 31 -2.05 0.54 -14.47
C LYS A 31 -2.26 -0.69 -13.59
N ARG A 32 -1.19 -1.42 -13.25
CA ARG A 32 -1.26 -2.58 -12.35
C ARG A 32 -1.80 -2.19 -10.97
N ALA A 33 -1.34 -1.07 -10.41
CA ALA A 33 -1.83 -0.57 -9.13
C ALA A 33 -3.31 -0.17 -9.18
N LEU A 34 -3.77 0.45 -10.27
CA LEU A 34 -5.19 0.80 -10.45
C LEU A 34 -6.09 -0.44 -10.53
N VAL A 35 -5.67 -1.47 -11.27
CA VAL A 35 -6.41 -2.74 -11.35
C VAL A 35 -6.44 -3.44 -9.99
N ALA A 36 -5.31 -3.49 -9.28
CA ALA A 36 -5.24 -4.05 -7.93
C ALA A 36 -6.19 -3.32 -6.97
N LYS A 37 -6.25 -1.98 -7.05
CA LYS A 37 -7.20 -1.19 -6.28
C LYS A 37 -8.65 -1.57 -6.58
N GLN A 38 -9.03 -1.63 -7.86
CA GLN A 38 -10.40 -1.98 -8.26
C GLN A 38 -10.80 -3.38 -7.77
N ILE A 39 -9.89 -4.35 -7.81
CA ILE A 39 -10.10 -5.70 -7.28
C ILE A 39 -10.29 -5.64 -5.76
N CYS A 40 -9.44 -4.92 -5.04
CA CYS A 40 -9.59 -4.75 -3.59
C CYS A 40 -10.90 -4.08 -3.19
N GLU A 41 -11.33 -3.04 -3.91
CA GLU A 41 -12.60 -2.35 -3.64
C GLU A 41 -13.84 -3.21 -3.94
N THR A 42 -13.75 -4.15 -4.88
CA THR A 42 -14.93 -4.93 -5.35
C THR A 42 -15.02 -6.32 -4.77
N GLN A 43 -13.89 -6.99 -4.49
CA GLN A 43 -13.87 -8.41 -4.14
C GLN A 43 -13.49 -8.67 -2.68
N HIS A 44 -12.79 -7.75 -2.02
CA HIS A 44 -12.30 -7.96 -0.67
C HIS A 44 -13.14 -7.15 0.33
N GLY A 45 -13.60 -7.83 1.39
CA GLY A 45 -14.17 -7.18 2.57
C GLY A 45 -13.09 -6.46 3.38
N PRO A 46 -13.37 -6.07 4.64
CA PRO A 46 -12.37 -5.48 5.53
C PRO A 46 -11.08 -6.30 5.54
N ALA A 47 -9.93 -5.63 5.64
CA ALA A 47 -8.65 -6.32 5.74
C ALA A 47 -8.68 -7.28 6.93
N HIS A 48 -8.46 -8.58 6.67
CA HIS A 48 -8.48 -9.61 7.71
C HIS A 48 -7.14 -9.72 8.45
N GLU A 49 -6.09 -9.09 7.90
CA GLU A 49 -4.75 -9.07 8.46
C GLU A 49 -4.35 -7.62 8.77
N GLU A 50 -4.18 -7.34 10.07
CA GLU A 50 -3.68 -6.05 10.54
C GLU A 50 -2.18 -6.17 10.83
N PHE A 51 -1.36 -5.43 10.09
CA PHE A 51 0.07 -5.32 10.39
C PHE A 51 0.29 -4.14 11.35
N VAL A 52 0.23 -4.41 12.64
CA VAL A 52 0.57 -3.41 13.66
C VAL A 52 2.08 -3.29 13.74
N ARG A 53 2.61 -2.09 13.44
CA ARG A 53 4.02 -1.79 13.70
C ARG A 53 4.24 -1.79 15.21
N MET A 54 4.85 -2.85 15.74
CA MET A 54 5.41 -2.82 17.10
C MET A 54 6.61 -1.86 17.08
N ILE A 55 6.36 -0.61 17.45
CA ILE A 55 7.42 0.33 17.77
C ILE A 55 7.91 -0.08 19.15
N GLU A 56 8.98 -0.88 19.23
CA GLU A 56 9.74 -0.98 20.47
C GLU A 56 10.24 0.43 20.78
N GLY A 57 9.75 0.98 21.89
CA GLY A 57 9.96 2.37 22.27
C GLY A 57 11.43 2.73 22.34
N GLY A 58 11.90 3.45 21.33
CA GLY A 58 13.22 4.04 21.28
C GLY A 58 13.12 5.37 20.54
N GLU A 59 12.83 6.41 21.31
CA GLU A 59 13.12 7.84 21.06
C GLU A 59 12.77 8.41 19.67
N ILE A 60 11.69 9.18 19.62
CA ILE A 60 11.62 10.36 18.76
C ILE A 60 11.49 11.60 19.65
N GLU A 61 12.61 12.03 20.23
CA GLU A 61 12.80 13.44 20.59
C GLU A 61 13.13 14.22 19.32
N GLN A 62 12.26 15.15 18.91
CA GLN A 62 12.61 16.41 18.24
C GLN A 62 11.60 17.49 18.65
#